data_AF-A0A1X0QUW0-F1
#
_entry.id   AF-A0A1X0QUW0-F1
#
_cell.length_a   1.000
_cell.length_b   1.000
_cell.length_c   1.000
_cell.angle_alpha   90.00
_cell.angle_beta   90.00
_cell.angle_gamma   90.00
#
_symmetry.space_group_name_H-M   'P 1'
#
loop_
_entity.id
_entity.type
_entity.pdbx_description
1 polymer ?
#
loop_
_entity_poly.entity_id
_entity_poly.type
_entity_poly.pdbx_seq_one_letter_code
_entity_poly.pdbx_strand_id
1 'polypeptide(L)'
;MKSFIKCIHVDYESSRVEDFYDIQLDVKGCKNVDESFKKYVALETLDGENKYMAEGHGLQDACKGVSFEKFPPVLHLQLKRFEYDMQRDTMVKVKIECINDRYVFPDTMDLREYCSAPSNDPDEHIYVLHGVLVHSGDIDGGHYFALLKPQKDSKWFRFDDDRVTPVTLREVFEDNYGDDDHDDEIRCTSAKALKKFTNAYMLVYFQKNKLDEILAPIEEDEIPKHLNKSIKDNARALKDDVINTLLQQQRNPKKDIRLKKTGSQPNNTTSDKKCNIM
;
A
#
# COMPACT_ATOMS: atom_id res chain seq x y z
N MET A 1 -20.96 6.94 2.47
CA MET A 1 -21.38 5.69 1.80
C MET A 1 -22.66 5.21 2.45
N LYS A 2 -23.62 4.71 1.67
CA LYS A 2 -24.88 4.17 2.18
C LYS A 2 -24.93 2.66 1.93
N SER A 3 -24.92 1.90 3.02
CA SER A 3 -25.15 0.46 3.03
C SER A 3 -26.63 0.19 3.32
N PHE A 4 -27.27 -0.66 2.53
CA PHE A 4 -28.68 -0.99 2.70
C PHE A 4 -28.92 -2.48 2.61
N ILE A 5 -29.93 -2.95 3.33
CA ILE A 5 -30.39 -4.34 3.35
C ILE A 5 -31.90 -4.30 3.13
N LYS A 6 -32.36 -4.93 2.06
CA LYS A 6 -33.78 -4.99 1.69
C LYS A 6 -34.25 -6.45 1.70
N CYS A 7 -35.27 -6.76 2.49
CA CYS A 7 -35.87 -8.09 2.52
C CYS A 7 -36.59 -8.39 1.19
N ILE A 8 -36.57 -9.65 0.75
CA ILE A 8 -37.17 -10.07 -0.52
C ILE A 8 -38.67 -10.35 -0.36
N HIS A 9 -39.05 -11.00 0.75
CA HIS A 9 -40.42 -11.48 0.99
C HIS A 9 -41.23 -10.58 1.94
N VAL A 10 -40.60 -9.56 2.51
CA VAL A 10 -41.19 -8.66 3.49
C VAL A 10 -40.82 -7.23 3.12
N ASP A 11 -41.75 -6.30 3.31
CA ASP A 11 -41.53 -4.87 3.12
C ASP A 11 -40.75 -4.27 4.30
N TYR A 12 -39.47 -4.65 4.40
CA TYR A 12 -38.54 -4.17 5.41
C TYR A 12 -37.22 -3.78 4.74
N GLU A 13 -36.79 -2.54 4.97
CA GLU A 13 -35.51 -2.01 4.54
C GLU A 13 -34.78 -1.40 5.73
N SER A 14 -33.54 -1.83 5.94
CA SER A 14 -32.61 -1.19 6.87
C SER A 14 -31.52 -0.50 6.06
N SER A 15 -31.24 0.77 6.36
CA SER A 15 -30.14 1.49 5.72
C SER A 15 -29.29 2.22 6.75
N ARG A 16 -27.99 2.28 6.49
CA ARG A 16 -26.99 2.91 7.34
C ARG A 16 -26.06 3.74 6.48
N VAL A 17 -25.87 4.99 6.89
CA VAL A 17 -24.90 5.90 6.27
C VAL A 17 -23.64 5.89 7.12
N GLU A 18 -22.51 5.67 6.47
CA GLU A 18 -21.18 5.59 7.10
C GLU A 18 -20.17 6.43 6.31
N ASP A 19 -19.26 7.05 7.06
CA ASP A 19 -18.11 7.78 6.49
C ASP A 19 -16.97 6.81 6.20
N PHE A 20 -16.15 7.14 5.20
CA PHE A 20 -14.99 6.34 4.81
C PHE A 20 -13.80 7.24 4.47
N TYR A 21 -12.60 6.74 4.71
CA TYR A 21 -11.33 7.41 4.37
C TYR A 21 -10.58 6.69 3.25
N ASP A 22 -10.78 5.38 3.13
CA ASP A 22 -10.27 4.54 2.06
C ASP A 22 -11.37 3.62 1.53
N ILE A 23 -11.18 3.14 0.30
CA ILE A 23 -12.01 2.11 -0.32
C ILE A 23 -11.14 0.90 -0.58
N GLN A 24 -11.56 -0.24 -0.05
CA GLN A 24 -10.87 -1.50 -0.24
C GLN A 24 -11.48 -2.24 -1.43
N LEU A 25 -10.70 -2.36 -2.50
CA LEU A 25 -11.12 -3.00 -3.75
C LEU A 25 -10.60 -4.43 -3.82
N ASP A 26 -11.49 -5.34 -4.16
CA ASP A 26 -11.14 -6.73 -4.44
C ASP A 26 -10.40 -6.82 -5.77
N VAL A 27 -9.19 -7.39 -5.75
CA VAL A 27 -8.39 -7.60 -6.97
C VAL A 27 -8.71 -8.95 -7.59
N LYS A 28 -8.99 -9.97 -6.77
CA LYS A 28 -9.21 -11.34 -7.24
C LYS A 28 -10.44 -11.43 -8.14
N GLY A 29 -10.22 -11.91 -9.35
CA GLY A 29 -11.26 -12.06 -10.36
C GLY A 29 -11.68 -10.75 -11.05
N CYS A 30 -10.99 -9.65 -10.79
CA CYS A 30 -11.22 -8.35 -11.45
C CYS A 30 -9.97 -7.95 -12.24
N LYS A 31 -10.14 -7.56 -13.50
CA LYS A 31 -9.03 -7.17 -14.40
C LYS A 31 -8.65 -5.71 -14.26
N ASN A 32 -9.54 -4.89 -13.71
CA ASN A 32 -9.36 -3.45 -13.63
C ASN A 32 -10.13 -2.85 -12.45
N VAL A 33 -9.85 -1.57 -12.19
CA VAL A 33 -10.49 -0.79 -11.13
C VAL A 33 -12.00 -0.69 -11.33
N ASP A 34 -12.47 -0.54 -12.58
CA ASP A 34 -13.89 -0.44 -12.90
C ASP A 34 -14.69 -1.70 -12.53
N GLU A 35 -14.19 -2.88 -12.90
CA GLU A 35 -14.75 -4.17 -12.52
C GLU A 35 -14.79 -4.35 -10.99
N SER A 36 -13.77 -3.84 -10.29
CA SER A 36 -13.71 -3.88 -8.83
C SER A 36 -14.78 -3.00 -8.20
N PHE A 37 -15.02 -1.80 -8.74
CA PHE A 37 -16.10 -0.91 -8.30
C PHE A 37 -17.47 -1.52 -8.60
N LYS A 38 -17.67 -2.12 -9.77
CA LYS A 38 -18.91 -2.86 -10.11
C LYS A 38 -19.19 -3.97 -9.12
N LYS A 39 -18.16 -4.75 -8.77
CA LYS A 39 -18.28 -5.79 -7.75
C LYS A 39 -18.58 -5.20 -6.37
N TYR A 40 -17.98 -4.06 -6.03
CA TYR A 40 -18.18 -3.38 -4.75
C TYR A 40 -19.63 -2.90 -4.54
N VAL A 41 -20.27 -2.40 -5.61
CA VAL A 41 -21.68 -1.95 -5.56
C VAL A 41 -22.68 -3.06 -5.90
N ALA A 42 -22.20 -4.26 -6.26
CA ALA A 42 -23.06 -5.38 -6.60
C ALA A 42 -23.91 -5.80 -5.39
N LEU A 43 -25.14 -6.23 -5.67
CA LEU A 43 -26.03 -6.75 -4.64
C LEU A 43 -25.58 -8.14 -4.20
N GLU A 44 -25.41 -8.31 -2.89
CA GLU A 44 -25.16 -9.59 -2.24
C GLU A 44 -26.49 -10.16 -1.74
N THR A 45 -26.81 -11.38 -2.14
CA THR A 45 -27.99 -12.10 -1.62
C THR A 45 -27.61 -12.79 -0.30
N LEU A 46 -28.37 -12.51 0.74
CA LEU A 46 -28.30 -13.12 2.06
C LEU A 46 -29.36 -14.22 2.13
N ASP A 47 -28.98 -15.45 1.83
CA ASP A 47 -29.83 -16.64 1.83
C ASP A 47 -29.24 -17.81 2.64
N GLY A 48 -30.00 -18.89 2.76
CA GLY A 48 -29.55 -20.13 3.42
C GLY A 48 -29.19 -19.93 4.89
N GLU A 49 -27.94 -20.22 5.24
CA GLU A 49 -27.40 -20.04 6.60
C GLU A 49 -27.04 -18.57 6.91
N ASN A 50 -26.95 -17.72 5.88
CA ASN A 50 -26.58 -16.30 5.98
C ASN A 50 -27.78 -15.34 5.99
N LYS A 51 -28.98 -15.84 6.34
CA LYS A 51 -30.22 -15.04 6.41
C LYS A 51 -30.07 -13.82 7.32
N TYR A 52 -30.72 -12.72 6.94
CA TYR A 52 -30.73 -11.49 7.73
C TYR A 52 -31.78 -11.57 8.84
N MET A 53 -31.42 -11.19 10.06
CA MET A 53 -32.37 -11.08 11.17
C MET A 53 -33.07 -9.71 11.10
N ALA A 54 -34.26 -9.70 10.49
CA ALA A 54 -35.08 -8.49 10.38
C ALA A 54 -35.86 -8.23 11.68
N GLU A 55 -35.83 -6.99 12.16
CA GLU A 55 -36.52 -6.58 13.38
C GLU A 55 -38.03 -6.80 13.23
N GLY A 56 -38.62 -7.60 14.13
CA GLY A 56 -40.05 -7.95 14.07
C GLY A 56 -40.43 -9.03 13.07
N HIS A 57 -39.52 -9.49 12.18
CA HIS A 57 -39.82 -10.45 11.11
C HIS A 57 -38.95 -11.73 11.14
N GLY A 58 -37.99 -11.82 12.05
CA GLY A 58 -37.12 -12.99 12.20
C GLY A 58 -36.09 -13.14 11.08
N LEU A 59 -35.62 -14.36 10.85
CA LEU A 59 -34.66 -14.65 9.77
C LEU A 59 -35.34 -14.61 8.41
N GLN A 60 -34.87 -13.71 7.54
CA GLN A 60 -35.41 -13.47 6.22
C GLN A 60 -34.32 -13.50 5.16
N ASP A 61 -34.69 -13.91 3.96
CA ASP A 61 -33.85 -13.75 2.78
C ASP A 61 -33.86 -12.26 2.37
N ALA A 62 -32.68 -11.69 2.19
CA ALA A 62 -32.50 -10.25 1.94
C ALA A 62 -31.42 -9.98 0.90
N CYS A 63 -31.46 -8.81 0.28
CA CYS A 63 -30.41 -8.30 -0.59
C CYS A 63 -29.69 -7.17 0.14
N LYS A 64 -28.38 -7.31 0.29
CA LYS A 64 -27.49 -6.28 0.81
C LYS A 64 -26.81 -5.58 -0.34
N GLY A 65 -26.73 -4.26 -0.28
CA GLY A 65 -26.08 -3.43 -1.29
C GLY A 65 -25.36 -2.25 -0.67
N VAL A 66 -24.44 -1.68 -1.45
CA VAL A 66 -23.69 -0.49 -1.08
C VAL A 66 -23.79 0.52 -2.21
N SER A 67 -24.00 1.78 -1.85
CA SER A 67 -24.05 2.90 -2.79
C SER A 67 -23.21 4.06 -2.28
N PHE A 68 -22.53 4.78 -3.17
CA PHE A 68 -21.76 5.95 -2.80
C PHE A 68 -22.61 7.21 -2.96
N GLU A 69 -22.79 7.96 -1.87
CA GLU A 69 -23.48 9.26 -1.93
C GLU A 69 -22.55 10.36 -2.41
N LYS A 70 -21.30 10.36 -1.95
CA LYS A 70 -20.30 11.36 -2.33
C LYS A 70 -18.89 10.77 -2.23
N PHE A 71 -18.03 11.16 -3.16
CA PHE A 71 -16.60 10.84 -3.12
C PHE A 71 -15.78 12.03 -2.58
N PRO A 72 -14.71 11.78 -1.80
CA PRO A 72 -13.84 12.82 -1.28
C PRO A 72 -12.92 13.41 -2.37
N PRO A 73 -12.39 14.64 -2.20
CA PRO A 73 -11.42 15.24 -3.14
C PRO A 73 -10.16 14.42 -3.34
N VAL A 74 -9.72 13.73 -2.29
CA VAL A 74 -8.59 12.79 -2.30
C VAL A 74 -9.14 11.40 -2.04
N LEU A 75 -8.95 10.50 -3.00
CA LEU A 75 -9.46 9.15 -2.97
C LEU A 75 -8.31 8.16 -2.78
N HIS A 76 -8.35 7.44 -1.65
CA HIS A 76 -7.43 6.34 -1.38
C HIS A 76 -8.10 5.01 -1.73
N LEU A 77 -7.49 4.28 -2.65
CA LEU A 77 -7.94 2.94 -3.05
C LEU A 77 -6.91 1.92 -2.58
N GLN A 78 -7.31 1.08 -1.63
CA GLN A 78 -6.49 -0.03 -1.16
C GLN A 78 -6.84 -1.29 -1.96
N LEU A 79 -5.83 -1.85 -2.64
CA LEU A 79 -6.01 -3.07 -3.42
C LEU A 79 -5.82 -4.28 -2.51
N LYS A 80 -6.90 -5.04 -2.27
CA LYS A 80 -6.88 -6.28 -1.48
C LYS A 80 -6.14 -7.39 -2.23
N ARG A 81 -4.81 -7.38 -2.11
CA ARG A 81 -3.91 -8.39 -2.71
C ARG A 81 -3.45 -9.47 -1.75
N PHE A 82 -3.96 -9.49 -0.52
CA PHE A 82 -3.63 -10.50 0.48
C PHE A 82 -4.89 -11.24 0.86
N GLU A 83 -4.87 -12.56 0.72
CA GLU A 83 -5.98 -13.42 1.10
C GLU A 83 -5.48 -14.55 2.00
N TYR A 84 -6.35 -15.01 2.88
CA TYR A 84 -6.06 -16.18 3.69
C TYR A 84 -6.38 -17.45 2.90
N ASP A 85 -5.37 -18.30 2.69
CA ASP A 85 -5.51 -19.58 2.00
C ASP A 85 -5.86 -20.66 3.03
N MET A 86 -7.13 -21.06 3.05
CA MET A 86 -7.64 -22.04 4.00
C MET A 86 -7.05 -23.45 3.80
N GLN A 87 -6.51 -23.77 2.62
CA GLN A 87 -5.85 -25.07 2.40
C GLN A 87 -4.45 -25.11 3.01
N ARG A 88 -3.79 -23.96 3.07
CA ARG A 88 -2.42 -23.82 3.60
C ARG A 88 -2.37 -23.26 5.02
N ASP A 89 -3.52 -22.90 5.60
CA ASP A 89 -3.67 -22.30 6.93
C ASP A 89 -2.69 -21.12 7.14
N THR A 90 -2.52 -20.30 6.11
CA THR A 90 -1.62 -19.14 6.16
C THR A 90 -2.17 -17.99 5.32
N MET A 91 -1.85 -16.76 5.69
CA MET A 91 -2.05 -15.65 4.76
C MET A 91 -1.09 -15.85 3.59
N VAL A 92 -1.61 -15.72 2.38
CA VAL A 92 -0.81 -15.77 1.16
C VAL A 92 -1.00 -14.43 0.46
N LYS A 93 0.10 -13.74 0.12
CA LYS A 93 0.02 -12.63 -0.83
C LYS A 93 -0.52 -13.31 -2.06
N VAL A 94 -1.69 -12.88 -2.55
CA VAL A 94 -2.35 -13.51 -3.70
C VAL A 94 -1.26 -13.72 -4.73
N LYS A 95 -0.81 -14.98 -4.77
CA LYS A 95 0.40 -15.32 -5.46
C LYS A 95 -0.03 -15.27 -6.90
N ILE A 96 0.72 -14.54 -7.71
CA ILE A 96 0.62 -14.59 -9.17
C ILE A 96 1.13 -15.98 -9.59
N GLU A 97 0.39 -17.04 -9.25
CA GLU A 97 0.57 -18.42 -9.72
C GLU A 97 -0.39 -18.72 -10.88
N CYS A 98 -1.33 -17.81 -11.17
CA CYS A 98 -2.21 -17.89 -12.33
C CYS A 98 -2.03 -16.64 -13.20
N ILE A 99 -1.87 -16.89 -14.49
CA ILE A 99 -1.75 -15.99 -15.66
C ILE A 99 -2.81 -14.85 -15.75
N ASN A 100 -3.65 -14.60 -14.73
CA ASN A 100 -4.87 -13.78 -14.81
C ASN A 100 -4.96 -12.54 -13.88
N ASP A 101 -3.91 -12.15 -13.15
CA ASP A 101 -3.95 -11.07 -12.14
C ASP A 101 -3.37 -9.71 -12.60
N ARG A 102 -3.30 -9.48 -13.92
CA ARG A 102 -3.03 -8.15 -14.47
C ARG A 102 -4.15 -7.21 -14.07
N TYR A 103 -3.88 -6.33 -13.12
CA TYR A 103 -4.85 -5.36 -12.61
C TYR A 103 -4.55 -3.98 -13.16
N VAL A 104 -5.35 -3.57 -14.14
CA VAL A 104 -5.16 -2.30 -14.83
C VAL A 104 -5.85 -1.17 -14.07
N PHE A 105 -5.09 -0.13 -13.76
CA PHE A 105 -5.59 1.12 -13.20
C PHE A 105 -5.30 2.27 -14.17
N PRO A 106 -6.31 3.06 -14.57
CA PRO A 106 -6.12 4.12 -15.56
C PRO A 106 -5.53 5.38 -14.91
N ASP A 107 -4.89 6.22 -15.72
CA ASP A 107 -4.45 7.56 -15.31
C ASP A 107 -5.63 8.47 -14.93
N THR A 108 -6.76 8.34 -15.64
CA THR A 108 -7.99 9.07 -15.35
C THR A 108 -9.14 8.07 -15.20
N MET A 109 -9.94 8.24 -14.15
CA MET A 109 -11.06 7.39 -13.80
C MET A 109 -12.35 8.20 -13.69
N ASP A 110 -13.45 7.62 -14.15
CA ASP A 110 -14.79 8.20 -14.06
C ASP A 110 -15.62 7.41 -13.06
N LEU A 111 -16.03 8.07 -11.96
CA LEU A 111 -16.83 7.44 -10.90
C LEU A 111 -18.30 7.88 -10.91
N ARG A 112 -18.76 8.55 -11.98
CA ARG A 112 -20.15 9.02 -12.09
C ARG A 112 -21.17 7.91 -11.96
N GLU A 113 -20.89 6.74 -12.55
CA GLU A 113 -21.78 5.57 -12.53
C GLU A 113 -22.02 5.04 -11.11
N TYR A 114 -21.06 5.23 -10.20
CA TYR A 114 -21.11 4.67 -8.85
C TYR A 114 -21.63 5.66 -7.80
N CYS A 115 -21.82 6.93 -8.18
CA CYS A 115 -22.28 7.99 -7.30
C CYS A 115 -23.79 8.24 -7.46
N SER A 116 -24.54 8.22 -6.36
CA SER A 116 -25.96 8.52 -6.36
C SER A 116 -26.29 10.01 -6.34
N ALA A 117 -25.33 10.87 -5.94
CA ALA A 117 -25.53 12.32 -5.98
C ALA A 117 -25.42 12.86 -7.41
N PRO A 118 -26.45 13.57 -7.91
CA PRO A 118 -26.34 14.30 -9.16
C PRO A 118 -25.37 15.47 -8.99
N SER A 119 -24.41 15.59 -9.90
CA SER A 119 -23.53 16.75 -9.98
C SER A 119 -23.85 17.60 -11.21
N ASN A 120 -23.81 18.92 -11.04
CA ASN A 120 -23.87 19.88 -12.14
C ASN A 120 -22.50 20.11 -12.80
N ASP A 121 -21.42 19.70 -12.14
CA ASP A 121 -20.05 19.84 -12.63
C ASP A 121 -19.61 18.52 -13.30
N PRO A 122 -19.34 18.53 -14.62
CA PRO A 122 -18.94 17.32 -15.34
C PRO A 122 -17.63 16.71 -14.83
N ASP A 123 -16.77 17.50 -14.18
CA ASP A 123 -15.46 17.08 -13.67
C ASP A 123 -15.49 16.67 -12.18
N GLU A 124 -16.62 16.77 -11.47
CA GLU A 124 -16.70 16.47 -10.03
C GLU A 124 -16.42 14.99 -9.72
N HIS A 125 -16.82 14.08 -10.60
CA HIS A 125 -16.63 12.64 -10.39
C HIS A 125 -15.51 12.07 -11.25
N ILE A 126 -14.72 12.94 -11.88
CA ILE A 126 -13.54 12.54 -12.66
C ILE A 126 -12.32 12.68 -11.77
N TYR A 127 -11.55 11.61 -11.70
CA TYR A 127 -10.40 11.46 -10.82
C TYR A 127 -9.14 11.22 -11.62
N VAL A 128 -8.05 11.87 -11.26
CA VAL A 128 -6.74 11.77 -11.90
C VAL A 128 -5.75 11.11 -10.94
N LEU A 129 -5.00 10.13 -11.42
CA LEU A 129 -4.02 9.40 -10.64
C LEU A 129 -2.89 10.34 -10.23
N HIS A 130 -2.64 10.40 -8.94
CA HIS A 130 -1.56 11.20 -8.35
C HIS A 130 -0.41 10.33 -7.84
N GLY A 131 -0.73 9.17 -7.27
CA GLY A 131 0.24 8.32 -6.62
C GLY A 131 -0.07 6.83 -6.69
N VAL A 132 0.98 6.03 -6.82
CA VAL A 132 0.95 4.57 -6.79
C VAL A 132 1.92 4.11 -5.72
N LEU A 133 1.41 3.51 -4.64
CA LEU A 133 2.23 2.87 -3.63
C LEU A 133 2.46 1.43 -4.05
N VAL A 134 3.72 1.04 -4.15
CA VAL A 134 4.14 -0.27 -4.65
C VAL A 134 4.75 -1.08 -3.52
N HIS A 135 4.37 -2.35 -3.44
CA HIS A 135 4.96 -3.31 -2.52
C HIS A 135 5.73 -4.38 -3.29
N SER A 136 7.03 -4.47 -3.02
CA SER A 136 7.93 -5.48 -3.56
C SER A 136 8.29 -6.51 -2.49
N GLY A 137 7.69 -7.69 -2.53
CA GLY A 137 7.96 -8.75 -1.55
C GLY A 137 6.71 -9.58 -1.22
N ASP A 138 6.83 -10.43 -0.21
CA ASP A 138 5.77 -11.31 0.27
C ASP A 138 5.15 -10.79 1.57
N ILE A 139 4.22 -11.52 2.19
CA ILE A 139 3.59 -11.14 3.47
C ILE A 139 4.61 -10.99 4.59
N ASP A 140 5.55 -11.93 4.69
CA ASP A 140 6.50 -11.99 5.81
C ASP A 140 7.60 -10.93 5.70
N GLY A 141 7.72 -10.27 4.55
CA GLY A 141 8.72 -9.24 4.32
C GLY A 141 8.73 -8.71 2.90
N GLY A 142 8.89 -7.39 2.79
CA GLY A 142 9.02 -6.71 1.52
C GLY A 142 9.51 -5.28 1.68
N HIS A 143 9.56 -4.58 0.55
CA HIS A 143 10.02 -3.21 0.43
C HIS A 143 8.92 -2.36 -0.18
N TYR A 144 8.70 -1.18 0.39
CA TYR A 144 7.70 -0.22 -0.08
C TYR A 144 8.38 0.96 -0.73
N PHE A 145 7.86 1.37 -1.89
CA PHE A 145 8.25 2.61 -2.53
C PHE A 145 7.03 3.26 -3.16
N ALA A 146 7.10 4.57 -3.40
CA ALA A 146 6.00 5.34 -3.96
C ALA A 146 6.39 5.90 -5.34
N LEU A 147 5.48 5.78 -6.30
CA LEU A 147 5.56 6.50 -7.57
C LEU A 147 4.57 7.65 -7.46
N LEU A 148 5.07 8.89 -7.51
CA LEU A 148 4.25 10.08 -7.32
C LEU A 148 4.46 11.06 -8.47
N LYS A 149 3.41 11.82 -8.76
CA LYS A 149 3.42 12.95 -9.68
C LYS A 149 3.23 14.26 -8.89
N PRO A 150 4.32 14.93 -8.47
CA PRO A 150 4.25 16.05 -7.52
C PRO A 150 3.41 17.25 -7.99
N GLN A 151 3.33 17.51 -9.30
CA GLN A 151 2.57 18.62 -9.86
C GLN A 151 1.73 18.15 -11.06
N LYS A 152 0.68 18.90 -11.39
CA LYS A 152 -0.26 18.60 -12.48
C LYS A 152 0.43 18.25 -13.81
N ASP A 153 1.48 18.97 -14.17
CA ASP A 153 2.21 18.80 -15.43
C ASP A 153 3.63 18.23 -15.25
N SER A 154 3.94 17.69 -14.05
CA SER A 154 5.27 17.13 -13.80
C SER A 154 5.45 15.74 -14.41
N LYS A 155 6.71 15.35 -14.52
CA LYS A 155 7.10 13.95 -14.71
C LYS A 155 6.76 13.13 -13.45
N TRP A 156 6.72 11.82 -13.62
CA TRP A 156 6.62 10.87 -12.52
C TRP A 156 7.99 10.66 -11.88
N PHE A 157 7.99 10.48 -10.57
CA PHE A 157 9.18 10.17 -9.80
C PHE A 157 8.92 8.97 -8.91
N ARG A 158 9.93 8.11 -8.80
CA ARG A 158 10.03 7.04 -7.82
C ARG A 158 10.72 7.58 -6.58
N PHE A 159 10.02 7.49 -5.46
CA PHE A 159 10.49 7.79 -4.12
C PHE A 159 10.75 6.46 -3.42
N ASP A 160 12.04 6.12 -3.33
CA ASP A 160 12.55 4.89 -2.75
C ASP A 160 13.51 5.25 -1.62
N ASP A 161 12.97 5.33 -0.41
CA ASP A 161 13.64 5.81 0.80
C ASP A 161 14.41 7.13 0.61
N ASP A 162 15.75 7.06 0.56
CA ASP A 162 16.65 8.20 0.42
C ASP A 162 16.86 8.64 -1.04
N ARG A 163 16.28 7.93 -2.00
CA ARG A 163 16.51 8.13 -3.44
C ARG A 163 15.23 8.56 -4.15
N VAL A 164 15.36 9.64 -4.92
CA VAL A 164 14.31 10.11 -5.82
C VAL A 164 14.81 10.03 -7.25
N THR A 165 14.16 9.22 -8.09
CA THR A 165 14.53 9.04 -9.50
C THR A 165 13.35 9.32 -10.42
N PRO A 166 13.57 9.98 -11.58
CA PRO A 166 12.51 10.13 -12.57
C PRO A 166 12.16 8.77 -13.18
N VAL A 167 10.88 8.54 -13.46
CA VAL A 167 10.38 7.31 -14.09
C VAL A 167 9.47 7.61 -15.27
N THR A 168 9.37 6.65 -16.19
CA THR A 168 8.50 6.71 -17.36
C THR A 168 7.09 6.23 -17.02
N LEU A 169 6.09 6.63 -17.82
CA LEU A 169 4.71 6.16 -17.65
C LEU A 169 4.62 4.63 -17.74
N ARG A 170 5.40 4.01 -18.62
CA ARG A 170 5.45 2.54 -18.74
C ARG A 170 5.87 1.89 -17.41
N GLU A 171 6.85 2.45 -16.71
CA GLU A 171 7.30 1.94 -15.42
C GLU A 171 6.27 2.19 -14.30
N VAL A 172 5.41 3.20 -14.43
CA VAL A 172 4.33 3.49 -13.47
C VAL A 172 3.15 2.54 -13.67
N PHE A 173 2.80 2.27 -14.91
CA PHE A 173 1.62 1.50 -15.27
C PHE A 173 1.95 0.03 -15.54
N GLU A 174 2.58 -0.28 -16.67
CA GLU A 174 2.82 -1.65 -17.13
C GLU A 174 3.63 -2.48 -16.12
N ASP A 175 4.69 -1.90 -15.55
CA ASP A 175 5.54 -2.63 -14.60
C ASP A 175 4.86 -2.87 -13.23
N ASN A 176 3.72 -2.24 -12.94
CA ASN A 176 2.99 -2.38 -11.67
C ASN A 176 1.60 -3.03 -11.79
N TYR A 177 1.15 -3.34 -13.01
CA TYR A 177 -0.11 -4.06 -13.23
C TYR A 177 -0.05 -5.53 -12.78
N GLY A 178 1.14 -6.14 -12.80
CA GLY A 178 1.35 -7.59 -12.64
C GLY A 178 1.85 -8.24 -13.94
N ASP A 179 2.54 -9.38 -13.84
CA ASP A 179 3.22 -10.02 -14.98
C ASP A 179 2.25 -10.78 -15.91
N ASP A 180 2.56 -10.78 -17.20
CA ASP A 180 1.89 -11.52 -18.27
C ASP A 180 2.86 -12.63 -18.70
N ASP A 181 2.73 -13.83 -18.12
CA ASP A 181 3.59 -14.99 -18.43
C ASP A 181 3.31 -15.45 -19.87
N HIS A 182 3.94 -14.80 -20.85
CA HIS A 182 3.88 -15.20 -22.25
C HIS A 182 5.22 -15.63 -22.86
N ASP A 183 6.29 -15.75 -22.06
CA ASP A 183 7.54 -16.38 -22.50
C ASP A 183 7.90 -17.56 -21.58
N ASP A 184 7.41 -18.73 -21.98
CA ASP A 184 7.96 -20.03 -21.61
C ASP A 184 9.45 -20.08 -22.01
N GLU A 185 10.25 -20.77 -21.18
CA GLU A 185 11.66 -21.11 -21.40
C GLU A 185 12.66 -19.94 -21.49
N ILE A 186 13.15 -19.41 -20.35
CA ILE A 186 14.59 -19.10 -20.13
C ILE A 186 14.84 -18.85 -18.63
N ARG A 187 15.67 -19.72 -18.04
CA ARG A 187 16.36 -19.65 -16.73
C ARG A 187 16.02 -18.47 -15.80
N CYS A 188 15.38 -18.78 -14.68
CA CYS A 188 15.05 -17.84 -13.61
C CYS A 188 16.33 -17.27 -12.96
N THR A 189 16.56 -15.97 -13.12
CA THR A 189 17.56 -15.22 -12.35
C THR A 189 16.85 -14.58 -11.15
N SER A 190 17.54 -14.43 -10.01
CA SER A 190 17.00 -13.88 -8.77
C SER A 190 16.35 -12.49 -8.92
N ALA A 191 16.83 -11.68 -9.87
CA ALA A 191 16.25 -10.37 -10.20
C ALA A 191 14.88 -10.45 -10.90
N LYS A 192 14.63 -11.48 -11.74
CA LYS A 192 13.30 -11.69 -12.37
C LYS A 192 12.28 -12.19 -11.34
N ALA A 193 12.69 -13.03 -10.40
CA ALA A 193 11.80 -13.51 -9.34
C ALA A 193 11.32 -12.35 -8.44
N LEU A 194 12.20 -11.39 -8.10
CA LEU A 194 11.82 -10.21 -7.32
C LEU A 194 10.81 -9.31 -8.06
N LYS A 195 10.93 -9.23 -9.39
CA LYS A 195 9.98 -8.48 -10.24
C LYS A 195 8.57 -9.08 -10.22
N LYS A 196 8.45 -10.42 -10.09
CA LYS A 196 7.14 -11.10 -9.94
C LYS A 196 6.37 -10.72 -8.68
N PHE A 197 7.04 -10.21 -7.65
CA PHE A 197 6.40 -9.81 -6.37
C PHE A 197 6.23 -8.31 -6.20
N THR A 198 6.52 -7.51 -7.23
CA THR A 198 6.38 -6.05 -7.20
C THR A 198 5.06 -5.64 -7.84
N ASN A 199 4.15 -5.07 -7.07
CA ASN A 199 2.86 -4.61 -7.59
C ASN A 199 2.27 -3.44 -6.81
N ALA A 200 1.38 -2.71 -7.46
CA ALA A 200 0.65 -1.61 -6.84
C ALA A 200 -0.22 -2.15 -5.69
N TYR A 201 -0.05 -1.61 -4.50
CA TYR A 201 -0.81 -1.97 -3.30
C TYR A 201 -1.89 -0.93 -2.97
N MET A 202 -1.60 0.35 -3.17
CA MET A 202 -2.54 1.44 -2.94
C MET A 202 -2.42 2.49 -4.04
N LEU A 203 -3.56 3.01 -4.47
CA LEU A 203 -3.67 4.05 -5.48
C LEU A 203 -4.24 5.32 -4.85
N VAL A 204 -3.69 6.46 -5.21
CA VAL A 204 -4.12 7.78 -4.76
C VAL A 204 -4.60 8.56 -5.98
N TYR A 205 -5.88 8.92 -5.97
CA TYR A 205 -6.51 9.71 -7.01
C TYR A 205 -7.00 11.04 -6.46
N PHE A 206 -6.87 12.11 -7.24
CA PHE A 206 -7.39 13.44 -6.91
C PHE A 206 -8.53 13.82 -7.84
N GLN A 207 -9.52 14.50 -7.28
CA GLN A 207 -10.65 15.04 -8.02
C GLN A 207 -10.16 16.10 -9.02
N LYS A 208 -10.53 15.95 -10.29
CA LYS A 208 -9.97 16.75 -11.39
C LYS A 208 -10.26 18.25 -11.24
N ASN A 209 -11.45 18.61 -10.80
CA ASN A 209 -11.86 20.01 -10.59
C ASN A 209 -11.16 20.69 -9.39
N LYS A 210 -10.63 19.92 -8.43
CA LYS A 210 -9.91 20.43 -7.24
C LYS A 210 -8.41 20.24 -7.31
N LEU A 211 -7.88 19.78 -8.43
CA LEU A 211 -6.47 19.47 -8.56
C LEU A 211 -5.58 20.69 -8.26
N ASP A 212 -6.00 21.88 -8.70
CA ASP A 212 -5.24 23.13 -8.51
C ASP A 212 -5.28 23.62 -7.04
N GLU A 213 -6.32 23.27 -6.29
CA GLU A 213 -6.43 23.54 -4.85
C GLU A 213 -5.57 22.55 -4.05
N ILE A 214 -5.64 21.26 -4.39
CA ILE A 214 -4.93 20.18 -3.67
C ILE A 214 -3.41 20.28 -3.89
N LEU A 215 -2.98 20.64 -5.10
CA LEU A 215 -1.57 20.74 -5.49
C LEU A 215 -1.05 22.19 -5.48
N ALA A 216 -1.73 23.09 -4.77
CA ALA A 216 -1.28 24.47 -4.64
C ALA A 216 0.14 24.52 -4.03
N PRO A 217 1.04 25.36 -4.56
CA PRO A 217 2.36 25.55 -3.97
C PRO A 217 2.21 26.13 -2.57
N ILE A 218 2.96 25.56 -1.62
CA ILE A 218 3.01 26.05 -0.24
C ILE A 218 4.11 27.11 -0.18
N GLU A 219 3.73 28.33 0.17
CA GLU A 219 4.65 29.45 0.30
C GLU A 219 5.31 29.48 1.70
N GLU A 220 6.51 30.06 1.82
CA GLU A 220 7.26 30.06 3.08
C GLU A 220 6.54 30.82 4.22
N ASP A 221 5.70 31.79 3.89
CA ASP A 221 4.95 32.59 4.84
C ASP A 221 3.73 31.86 5.44
N GLU A 222 3.22 30.83 4.76
CA GLU A 222 2.19 29.93 5.28
C GLU A 222 2.73 29.02 6.39
N ILE A 223 4.06 28.79 6.42
CA ILE A 223 4.71 27.96 7.43
C ILE A 223 4.83 28.73 8.75
N PRO A 224 4.22 28.25 9.85
CA PRO A 224 4.30 28.93 11.14
C PRO A 224 5.73 29.17 11.61
N LYS A 225 6.08 30.43 11.88
CA LYS A 225 7.45 30.88 12.23
C LYS A 225 8.09 30.11 13.40
N HIS A 226 7.27 29.66 14.35
CA HIS A 226 7.75 28.90 15.52
C HIS A 226 8.30 27.51 15.12
N LEU A 227 7.75 26.86 14.09
CA LEU A 227 8.24 25.59 13.57
C LEU A 227 9.62 25.78 12.93
N ASN A 228 9.77 26.80 12.09
CA ASN A 228 11.04 27.14 11.47
C ASN A 228 12.14 27.42 12.49
N LYS A 229 11.80 28.09 13.60
CA LYS A 229 12.74 28.31 14.71
C LYS A 229 13.11 26.99 15.39
N SER A 230 12.12 26.17 15.75
CA SER A 230 12.34 24.89 16.44
C SER A 230 13.19 23.92 15.62
N ILE A 231 12.95 23.81 14.31
CA ILE A 231 13.75 22.97 13.41
C ILE A 231 15.21 23.44 13.38
N LYS A 232 15.44 24.75 13.28
CA LYS A 232 16.79 25.33 13.28
C LYS A 232 17.52 25.10 14.59
N ASP A 233 16.83 25.27 15.72
CA ASP A 233 17.40 25.06 17.05
C ASP A 233 17.71 23.57 17.30
N ASN A 234 16.81 22.66 16.90
CA ASN A 234 17.04 21.22 16.96
C ASN A 234 18.21 20.77 16.07
N ALA A 235 18.32 21.33 14.86
CA ALA A 235 19.42 21.02 13.94
C ALA A 235 20.77 21.52 14.47
N ARG A 236 20.81 22.62 15.22
CA ARG A 236 22.02 23.10 15.92
C ARG A 236 22.38 22.15 17.07
N ALA A 237 21.41 21.82 17.92
CA ALA A 237 21.63 20.90 19.05
C ALA A 237 22.18 19.55 18.58
N LEU A 238 21.62 18.96 17.52
CA LEU A 238 22.13 17.71 16.93
C LEU A 238 23.57 17.84 16.42
N LYS A 239 23.94 18.96 15.79
CA LYS A 239 25.32 19.20 15.34
C LYS A 239 26.26 19.32 16.52
N ASP A 240 25.87 20.05 17.55
CA ASP A 240 26.67 20.24 18.77
C ASP A 240 26.86 18.91 19.50
N ASP A 241 25.84 18.06 19.59
CA ASP A 241 25.91 16.73 20.19
C ASP A 241 26.85 15.79 19.41
N VAL A 242 26.79 15.80 18.06
CA VAL A 242 27.70 15.04 17.21
C VAL A 242 29.15 15.51 17.40
N ILE A 243 29.37 16.83 17.40
CA ILE A 243 30.69 17.42 17.63
C ILE A 243 31.22 17.04 19.02
N ASN A 244 30.40 17.16 20.05
CA ASN A 244 30.76 16.79 21.42
C ASN A 244 31.11 15.30 21.54
N THR A 245 30.35 14.44 20.86
CA THR A 245 30.63 12.99 20.80
C THR A 245 31.97 12.71 20.12
N LEU A 246 32.25 13.34 18.98
CA LEU A 246 33.53 13.19 18.27
C LEU A 246 34.71 13.72 19.10
N LEU A 247 34.54 14.83 19.81
CA LEU A 247 35.56 15.38 20.71
C LEU A 247 35.81 14.48 21.92
N GLN A 248 34.78 13.82 22.47
CA GLN A 248 34.94 12.82 23.53
C GLN A 248 35.69 11.57 23.04
N GLN A 249 35.41 11.11 21.82
CA GLN A 249 36.15 10.01 21.19
C GLN A 249 37.63 10.36 20.98
N GLN A 250 37.93 11.59 20.53
CA GLN A 250 39.31 12.08 20.38
C GLN A 250 40.04 12.26 21.72
N ARG A 251 39.33 12.58 22.81
CA ARG A 251 39.91 12.70 24.16
C ARG A 251 40.23 11.35 24.82
N ASN A 252 39.65 10.24 24.35
CA ASN A 252 39.90 8.88 24.87
C ASN A 252 40.47 7.90 23.82
N PRO A 253 41.68 8.14 23.26
CA PRO A 253 42.24 7.30 22.20
C PRO A 253 42.76 5.91 22.66
N LYS A 254 42.59 5.52 23.93
CA LYS A 254 43.26 4.36 24.55
C LYS A 254 42.36 3.16 24.90
N LYS A 255 41.30 2.87 24.13
CA LYS A 255 40.56 1.60 24.28
C LYS A 255 40.69 0.59 23.13
N ASP A 256 41.25 0.98 21.97
CA ASP A 256 41.28 0.10 20.77
C ASP A 256 42.66 -0.41 20.34
N ILE A 257 43.61 -0.59 21.28
CA ILE A 257 44.86 -1.31 21.00
C ILE A 257 45.02 -2.47 21.99
N ARG A 258 44.08 -3.42 22.00
CA ARG A 258 44.34 -4.76 22.56
C ARG A 258 43.43 -5.86 22.04
N LEU A 259 43.33 -6.04 20.73
CA LEU A 259 42.91 -7.31 20.13
C LEU A 259 43.36 -7.34 18.67
N LYS A 260 44.60 -7.78 18.42
CA LYS A 260 45.13 -8.38 17.17
C LYS A 260 46.67 -8.41 17.18
N LYS A 261 47.29 -9.08 18.15
CA LYS A 261 48.63 -9.66 18.00
C LYS A 261 48.81 -10.83 18.97
N THR A 262 48.40 -12.01 18.56
CA THR A 262 49.09 -13.28 18.80
C THR A 262 48.53 -14.30 17.81
N GLY A 263 49.09 -14.30 16.60
CA GLY A 263 49.05 -15.46 15.71
C GLY A 263 50.38 -16.19 15.87
N SER A 264 50.37 -17.37 16.48
CA SER A 264 51.40 -18.41 16.33
C SER A 264 50.84 -19.72 16.89
N GLN A 265 50.34 -20.59 16.01
CA GLN A 265 50.38 -22.05 16.22
C GLN A 265 51.78 -22.57 15.84
N PRO A 266 52.15 -23.85 16.05
CA PRO A 266 51.53 -24.94 16.84
C PRO A 266 52.55 -25.57 17.83
N ASN A 267 52.15 -26.52 18.67
CA ASN A 267 53.00 -27.67 19.04
C ASN A 267 52.17 -28.82 19.63
N ASN A 268 52.28 -29.98 18.98
CA ASN A 268 51.90 -31.30 19.46
C ASN A 268 52.76 -31.69 20.68
N THR A 269 52.20 -32.41 21.66
CA THR A 269 52.60 -33.79 22.03
C THR A 269 51.93 -34.28 23.33
N THR A 270 51.23 -35.41 23.19
CA THR A 270 51.09 -36.58 24.09
C THR A 270 50.68 -36.48 25.58
N SER A 271 49.59 -37.22 25.84
CA SER A 271 49.49 -38.37 26.76
C SER A 271 48.66 -38.24 28.05
N ASP A 272 47.73 -39.20 28.12
CA ASP A 272 47.36 -40.04 29.26
C ASP A 272 46.37 -39.57 30.36
N LYS A 273 45.21 -40.27 30.28
CA LYS A 273 44.58 -41.12 31.32
C LYS A 273 43.62 -40.50 32.37
N LYS A 274 42.36 -40.92 32.18
CA LYS A 274 41.46 -41.68 33.10
C LYS A 274 40.72 -41.00 34.27
N CYS A 275 39.41 -41.36 34.32
CA CYS A 275 38.54 -41.65 35.49
C CYS A 275 38.11 -40.47 36.40
N ASN A 276 36.89 -40.36 36.96
CA ASN A 276 35.75 -41.25 37.27
C ASN A 276 34.45 -40.38 37.28
N ILE A 277 33.28 -40.84 36.82
CA ILE A 277 32.17 -41.48 37.58
C ILE A 277 31.79 -40.77 38.90
N MET A 278 30.67 -40.04 38.89
CA MET A 278 29.42 -40.35 39.62
C MET A 278 28.25 -39.70 38.89
#